data_AF-A0A2V9BGL8-F1
#
_entry.id   AF-A0A2V9BGL8-F1
#
_cell.length_a   1.000
_cell.length_b   1.000
_cell.length_c   1.000
_cell.angle_alpha   90.00
_cell.angle_beta   90.00
_cell.angle_gamma   90.00
#
_symmetry.space_group_name_H-M   'P 1'
#
loop_
_entity.id
_entity.type
_entity.pdbx_description
1 polymer ?
#
loop_
_entity_poly.entity_id
_entity_poly.type
_entity_poly.pdbx_seq_one_letter_code
_entity_poly.pdbx_strand_id
1 'polypeptide(L)'
;TGHTDLYSTGGGGGKLRIIYSQDFVGGGTNDYYGHGEHVAGIIAGSGKSSNYSTYARTFKGIAPNANLINLRVLDQNGQGTDSGVIAAIQVAINLQSKLHIRVMNLSLGRQVFESYTLDPLCQAVEAAWKKGIVVVAAAGNSGRDNSMGTSGYATITSPGNDPYVITVGAMKTAGSPLRSNSLIASYSSKGPTLLDHVVKPDIVAPGNRVVSLYGPPFVNPNPGGSYYFYEALPQQYPQNLVFFSYYNPTFGSSNPSTASDYYFLSGTSMATPVVSGAAALLLQANGKLTPDQVKARLMKTAYKAFPSTSTTVDPVTAATYVSQYDIFTVGAGYLDIGAALANSDPVTGSALSPTAVYDSTQNAVYVVTAAGSTWDSSVLWGTSVVWGTNVFVNGTSVVWSGSVCWGTSTDAAFSVVWGTSVLWGTSNQVASETSNVILGED
;
A
#
# COMPACT_ATOMS: atom_id res chain seq x y z
N THR A 1 -13.98 12.84 -15.65
CA THR A 1 -14.92 12.38 -14.61
C THR A 1 -15.78 13.53 -14.11
N GLY A 2 -17.08 13.26 -13.93
CA GLY A 2 -18.03 14.17 -13.29
C GLY A 2 -18.68 13.55 -12.04
N HIS A 3 -18.03 12.58 -11.39
CA HIS A 3 -18.63 11.88 -10.26
C HIS A 3 -18.88 12.82 -9.08
N THR A 4 -20.10 12.77 -8.52
CA THR A 4 -20.56 13.60 -7.39
C THR A 4 -19.60 13.61 -6.19
N ASP A 5 -18.93 12.50 -5.92
CA ASP A 5 -18.07 12.37 -4.75
C ASP A 5 -16.74 13.10 -4.88
N LEU A 6 -16.38 13.55 -6.09
CA LEU A 6 -15.21 14.38 -6.35
C LEU A 6 -15.50 15.89 -6.33
N TYR A 7 -16.65 16.33 -5.82
CA TYR A 7 -16.97 17.76 -5.66
C TYR A 7 -16.80 18.26 -4.20
N SER A 8 -16.49 19.54 -4.04
CA SER A 8 -16.17 20.18 -2.75
C SER A 8 -17.38 20.43 -1.86
N THR A 9 -18.54 20.70 -2.47
CA THR A 9 -19.83 20.80 -1.78
C THR A 9 -20.81 19.85 -2.45
N GLY A 10 -21.61 19.19 -1.64
CA GLY A 10 -22.46 18.09 -2.05
C GLY A 10 -23.67 18.47 -2.91
N GLY A 11 -23.48 18.97 -4.12
CA GLY A 11 -24.54 19.26 -5.08
C GLY A 11 -23.99 19.92 -6.33
N GLY A 12 -24.79 20.04 -7.39
CA GLY A 12 -24.40 20.59 -8.71
C GLY A 12 -23.91 22.06 -8.75
N GLY A 13 -23.55 22.63 -7.60
CA GLY A 13 -22.87 23.93 -7.45
C GLY A 13 -21.52 23.87 -6.72
N GLY A 14 -21.01 22.67 -6.38
CA GLY A 14 -19.69 22.50 -5.77
C GLY A 14 -18.55 22.66 -6.78
N LYS A 15 -17.37 23.07 -6.31
CA LYS A 15 -16.17 23.10 -7.14
C LYS A 15 -15.62 21.68 -7.26
N LEU A 16 -15.25 21.27 -8.46
CA LEU A 16 -14.57 19.99 -8.68
C LEU A 16 -13.26 19.97 -7.86
N ARG A 17 -13.00 18.87 -7.14
CA ARG A 17 -11.76 18.68 -6.36
C ARG A 17 -10.56 18.44 -7.25
N ILE A 18 -10.78 17.98 -8.48
CA ILE A 18 -9.75 17.95 -9.52
C ILE A 18 -9.52 19.38 -9.99
N ILE A 19 -8.43 19.97 -9.53
CA ILE A 19 -8.08 21.39 -9.79
C ILE A 19 -7.18 21.57 -11.02
N TYR A 20 -6.61 20.47 -11.52
CA TYR A 20 -5.79 20.44 -12.72
C TYR A 20 -5.85 19.07 -13.37
N SER A 21 -5.90 19.04 -14.70
CA SER A 21 -5.88 17.81 -15.48
C SER A 21 -4.98 17.97 -16.70
N GLN A 22 -4.17 16.95 -17.03
CA GLN A 22 -3.39 16.88 -18.25
C GLN A 22 -3.34 15.45 -18.78
N ASP A 23 -3.37 15.32 -20.10
CA ASP A 23 -3.33 14.05 -20.83
C ASP A 23 -1.96 13.86 -21.48
N PHE A 24 -1.41 12.65 -21.36
CA PHE A 24 -0.12 12.24 -21.92
C PHE A 24 -0.24 11.07 -22.91
N VAL A 25 -1.45 10.55 -23.14
CA VAL A 25 -1.71 9.39 -24.01
C VAL A 25 -2.64 9.70 -25.18
N GLY A 26 -3.27 10.87 -25.19
CA GLY A 26 -4.21 11.30 -26.23
C GLY A 26 -5.65 10.93 -25.90
N GLY A 27 -6.60 11.67 -26.49
CA GLY A 27 -8.04 11.47 -26.25
C GLY A 27 -8.61 12.25 -25.06
N GLY A 28 -7.83 13.08 -24.38
CA GLY A 28 -8.29 13.96 -23.31
C GLY A 28 -8.10 13.37 -21.92
N THR A 29 -8.63 14.06 -20.90
CA THR A 29 -8.32 13.77 -19.49
C THR A 29 -9.37 12.92 -18.78
N ASN A 30 -10.37 12.40 -19.51
CA ASN A 30 -11.35 11.49 -18.93
C ASN A 30 -10.71 10.14 -18.63
N ASP A 31 -11.22 9.46 -17.60
CA ASP A 31 -10.84 8.08 -17.33
C ASP A 31 -11.67 7.17 -18.23
N TYR A 32 -11.00 6.53 -19.19
CA TYR A 32 -11.63 5.60 -20.12
C TYR A 32 -11.57 4.15 -19.61
N TYR A 33 -10.72 3.88 -18.61
CA TYR A 33 -10.49 2.54 -18.10
C TYR A 33 -11.25 2.29 -16.79
N GLY A 34 -11.34 3.31 -15.92
CA GLY A 34 -12.03 3.31 -14.63
C GLY A 34 -11.11 3.12 -13.41
N HIS A 35 -9.82 2.86 -13.64
CA HIS A 35 -8.84 2.64 -12.57
C HIS A 35 -8.45 3.92 -11.84
N GLY A 36 -8.24 5.02 -12.58
CA GLY A 36 -7.82 6.30 -12.02
C GLY A 36 -8.90 6.91 -11.14
N GLU A 37 -10.17 6.80 -11.56
CA GLU A 37 -11.34 7.23 -10.80
C GLU A 37 -11.47 6.46 -9.48
N HIS A 38 -11.33 5.13 -9.53
CA HIS A 38 -11.37 4.28 -8.35
C HIS A 38 -10.28 4.66 -7.35
N VAL A 39 -9.04 4.85 -7.83
CA VAL A 39 -7.91 5.31 -7.03
C VAL A 39 -8.16 6.69 -6.42
N ALA A 40 -8.64 7.66 -7.22
CA ALA A 40 -8.96 9.01 -6.77
C ALA A 40 -10.03 9.00 -5.66
N GLY A 41 -11.02 8.12 -5.77
CA GLY A 41 -12.04 7.89 -4.76
C GLY A 41 -11.51 7.42 -3.41
N ILE A 42 -10.57 6.47 -3.41
CA ILE A 42 -9.95 5.97 -2.18
C ILE A 42 -9.17 7.09 -1.48
N ILE A 43 -8.55 7.99 -2.25
CA ILE A 43 -7.84 9.14 -1.68
C ILE A 43 -8.82 10.18 -1.14
N ALA A 44 -9.72 10.70 -1.98
CA ALA A 44 -10.43 11.96 -1.70
C ALA A 44 -11.94 11.93 -1.98
N GLY A 45 -12.54 10.76 -2.21
CA GLY A 45 -13.98 10.63 -2.36
C GLY A 45 -14.72 11.15 -1.12
N SER A 46 -15.69 12.04 -1.30
CA SER A 46 -16.43 12.63 -0.18
C SER A 46 -17.38 11.65 0.52
N GLY A 47 -17.70 10.52 -0.12
CA GLY A 47 -18.64 9.51 0.36
C GLY A 47 -20.10 9.93 0.26
N LYS A 48 -20.40 11.03 -0.44
CA LYS A 48 -21.72 11.62 -0.44
C LYS A 48 -22.78 10.73 -1.08
N SER A 49 -22.47 10.11 -2.22
CA SER A 49 -23.40 9.19 -2.90
C SER A 49 -23.76 7.97 -2.04
N SER A 50 -23.08 7.73 -0.92
CA SER A 50 -23.35 6.63 0.02
C SER A 50 -23.56 7.09 1.48
N ASN A 51 -23.82 8.38 1.73
CA ASN A 51 -23.97 8.91 3.10
C ASN A 51 -25.37 9.47 3.36
N TYR A 52 -26.38 8.60 3.22
CA TYR A 52 -27.77 8.90 3.60
C TYR A 52 -28.12 8.15 4.88
N SER A 53 -28.99 8.73 5.72
CA SER A 53 -29.37 8.14 7.02
C SER A 53 -29.99 6.74 6.93
N THR A 54 -30.54 6.39 5.77
CA THR A 54 -31.11 5.06 5.50
C THR A 54 -30.07 4.04 5.04
N TYR A 55 -28.84 4.45 4.73
CA TYR A 55 -27.82 3.59 4.15
C TYR A 55 -27.01 2.91 5.27
N ALA A 56 -26.72 1.63 5.07
CA ALA A 56 -25.96 0.81 6.00
C ALA A 56 -24.44 0.98 5.88
N ARG A 57 -23.95 1.57 4.78
CA ARG A 57 -22.50 1.76 4.52
C ARG A 57 -22.24 3.08 3.82
N THR A 58 -21.09 3.67 4.11
CA THR A 58 -20.56 4.86 3.44
C THR A 58 -19.15 4.60 2.92
N PHE A 59 -18.90 4.97 1.68
CA PHE A 59 -17.64 4.76 0.97
C PHE A 59 -16.90 6.10 0.85
N LYS A 60 -16.10 6.42 1.86
CA LYS A 60 -15.38 7.68 1.95
C LYS A 60 -13.90 7.47 1.69
N GLY A 61 -13.28 8.38 0.95
CA GLY A 61 -11.84 8.45 0.82
C GLY A 61 -11.15 8.80 2.15
N ILE A 62 -9.86 8.49 2.24
CA ILE A 62 -9.05 8.70 3.46
C ILE A 62 -8.86 10.19 3.76
N ALA A 63 -8.56 10.98 2.73
CA ALA A 63 -8.37 12.43 2.79
C ALA A 63 -9.46 13.13 1.95
N PRO A 64 -10.74 13.06 2.37
CA PRO A 64 -11.91 13.50 1.58
C PRO A 64 -11.90 15.00 1.29
N ASN A 65 -11.03 15.77 1.93
CA ASN A 65 -10.89 17.21 1.74
C ASN A 65 -9.70 17.61 0.86
N ALA A 66 -8.90 16.66 0.39
CA ALA A 66 -7.78 16.93 -0.50
C ALA A 66 -8.26 17.43 -1.88
N ASN A 67 -7.45 18.27 -2.50
CA ASN A 67 -7.55 18.56 -3.93
C ASN A 67 -6.79 17.48 -4.71
N LEU A 68 -7.25 17.19 -5.92
CA LEU A 68 -6.69 16.19 -6.82
C LEU A 68 -6.11 16.86 -8.06
N ILE A 69 -5.08 16.23 -8.61
CA ILE A 69 -4.42 16.61 -9.85
C ILE A 69 -4.37 15.36 -10.70
N ASN A 70 -5.02 15.41 -11.86
CA ASN A 70 -5.16 14.27 -12.76
C ASN A 70 -4.12 14.35 -13.88
N LEU A 71 -3.08 13.53 -13.79
CA LEU A 71 -2.09 13.38 -14.85
C LEU A 71 -2.30 12.01 -15.50
N ARG A 72 -3.05 11.97 -16.60
CA ARG A 72 -3.43 10.73 -17.27
C ARG A 72 -2.28 10.19 -18.11
N VAL A 73 -1.71 9.09 -17.65
CA VAL A 73 -0.56 8.41 -18.29
C VAL A 73 -0.89 6.99 -18.77
N LEU A 74 -2.12 6.52 -18.51
CA LEU A 74 -2.62 5.24 -18.97
C LEU A 74 -3.79 5.45 -19.94
N ASP A 75 -3.79 4.66 -21.00
CA ASP A 75 -4.80 4.66 -22.05
C ASP A 75 -6.09 3.94 -21.61
N GLN A 76 -7.03 3.79 -22.54
CA GLN A 76 -8.32 3.10 -22.32
C GLN A 76 -8.21 1.60 -22.02
N ASN A 77 -7.02 1.01 -22.16
CA ASN A 77 -6.72 -0.39 -21.85
C ASN A 77 -5.88 -0.52 -20.57
N GLY A 78 -5.65 0.59 -19.83
CA GLY A 78 -4.80 0.64 -18.66
C GLY A 78 -3.29 0.54 -18.98
N GLN A 79 -2.89 0.81 -20.22
CA GLN A 79 -1.50 0.72 -20.68
C GLN A 79 -0.86 2.10 -20.81
N GLY A 80 0.44 2.20 -20.58
CA GLY A 80 1.19 3.45 -20.73
C GLY A 80 2.67 3.20 -21.03
N THR A 81 3.44 4.28 -21.14
CA THR A 81 4.88 4.21 -21.38
C THR A 81 5.65 4.89 -20.25
N ASP A 82 6.86 4.42 -19.98
CA ASP A 82 7.78 5.07 -19.02
C ASP A 82 7.95 6.55 -19.35
N SER A 83 8.10 6.89 -20.64
CA SER A 83 8.22 8.28 -21.10
C SER A 83 7.01 9.15 -20.75
N GLY A 84 5.79 8.61 -20.84
CA GLY A 84 4.57 9.32 -20.45
C GLY A 84 4.49 9.53 -18.94
N VAL A 85 4.85 8.52 -18.15
CA VAL A 85 4.89 8.61 -16.68
C VAL A 85 5.95 9.61 -16.23
N ILE A 86 7.16 9.56 -16.79
CA ILE A 86 8.26 10.49 -16.48
C ILE A 86 7.87 11.93 -16.85
N ALA A 87 7.25 12.14 -18.02
CA ALA A 87 6.77 13.46 -18.42
C ALA A 87 5.72 14.02 -17.45
N ALA A 88 4.79 13.18 -16.97
CA ALA A 88 3.82 13.57 -15.96
C ALA A 88 4.47 13.90 -14.60
N ILE A 89 5.45 13.10 -14.16
CA ILE A 89 6.22 13.40 -12.95
C ILE A 89 6.91 14.76 -13.07
N GLN A 90 7.51 15.05 -14.22
CA GLN A 90 8.14 16.35 -14.47
C GLN A 90 7.14 17.51 -14.43
N VAL A 91 5.93 17.33 -14.98
CA VAL A 91 4.85 18.32 -14.88
C VAL A 91 4.43 18.53 -13.42
N ALA A 92 4.29 17.46 -12.63
CA ALA A 92 3.98 17.57 -11.21
C ALA A 92 5.07 18.35 -10.44
N ILE A 93 6.35 18.09 -10.71
CA ILE A 93 7.49 18.83 -10.14
C ILE A 93 7.42 20.31 -10.51
N ASN A 94 7.14 20.63 -11.78
CA ASN A 94 7.07 22.01 -12.26
C ASN A 94 5.88 22.77 -11.66
N LEU A 95 4.76 22.10 -11.44
CA LEU A 95 3.56 22.67 -10.83
C LEU A 95 3.55 22.60 -9.30
N GLN A 96 4.55 21.97 -8.68
CA GLN A 96 4.59 21.66 -7.24
C GLN A 96 4.28 22.88 -6.38
N SER A 97 4.99 23.99 -6.63
CA SER A 97 4.85 25.22 -5.83
C SER A 97 3.57 25.99 -6.17
N LYS A 98 3.10 25.92 -7.43
CA LYS A 98 1.90 26.62 -7.90
C LYS A 98 0.60 25.98 -7.41
N LEU A 99 0.55 24.66 -7.40
CA LEU A 99 -0.64 23.87 -7.02
C LEU A 99 -0.52 23.24 -5.63
N HIS A 100 0.59 23.49 -4.93
CA HIS A 100 0.91 22.86 -3.65
C HIS A 100 0.80 21.33 -3.71
N ILE A 101 1.47 20.71 -4.69
CA ILE A 101 1.50 19.25 -4.82
C ILE A 101 2.36 18.67 -3.71
N ARG A 102 1.75 17.83 -2.87
CA ARG A 102 2.39 17.30 -1.66
C ARG A 102 2.56 15.79 -1.65
N VAL A 103 1.67 15.07 -2.34
CA VAL A 103 1.66 13.61 -2.42
C VAL A 103 1.42 13.21 -3.87
N MET A 104 2.18 12.22 -4.35
CA MET A 104 2.06 11.61 -5.66
C MET A 104 1.76 10.13 -5.48
N ASN A 105 0.67 9.68 -6.10
CA ASN A 105 0.22 8.30 -6.05
C ASN A 105 0.51 7.60 -7.39
N LEU A 106 1.37 6.59 -7.39
CA LEU A 106 1.70 5.77 -8.55
C LEU A 106 1.15 4.36 -8.35
N SER A 107 -0.15 4.20 -8.61
CA SER A 107 -0.85 2.90 -8.61
C SER A 107 -0.59 2.09 -9.88
N LEU A 108 0.64 2.13 -10.39
CA LEU A 108 1.12 1.54 -11.63
C LEU A 108 2.52 0.96 -11.40
N GLY A 109 3.01 0.17 -12.34
CA GLY A 109 4.39 -0.28 -12.33
C GLY A 109 4.71 -1.20 -13.50
N ARG A 110 6.00 -1.46 -13.67
CA ARG A 110 6.52 -2.41 -14.65
C ARG A 110 7.58 -3.31 -14.05
N GLN A 111 7.97 -4.35 -14.80
CA GLN A 111 9.09 -5.21 -14.44
C GLN A 111 10.38 -4.40 -14.27
N VAL A 112 11.24 -4.87 -13.36
CA VAL A 112 12.57 -4.32 -13.11
C VAL A 112 13.57 -4.95 -14.09
N PHE A 113 14.29 -4.12 -14.85
CA PHE A 113 15.29 -4.55 -15.82
C PHE A 113 16.73 -4.17 -15.42
N GLU A 114 16.88 -3.18 -14.55
CA GLU A 114 18.15 -2.62 -14.11
C GLU A 114 18.04 -2.04 -12.69
N SER A 115 19.17 -1.68 -12.09
CA SER A 115 19.21 -1.07 -10.76
C SER A 115 18.35 0.19 -10.71
N TYR A 116 17.70 0.47 -9.57
CA TYR A 116 16.97 1.73 -9.38
C TYR A 116 17.83 2.98 -9.66
N THR A 117 19.15 2.86 -9.50
CA THR A 117 20.10 3.95 -9.77
C THR A 117 20.21 4.30 -11.26
N LEU A 118 19.88 3.37 -12.15
CA LEU A 118 19.95 3.53 -13.61
C LEU A 118 18.56 3.65 -14.25
N ASP A 119 17.54 3.09 -13.60
CA ASP A 119 16.15 3.13 -14.07
C ASP A 119 15.63 4.58 -14.16
N PRO A 120 15.25 5.08 -15.35
CA PRO A 120 14.85 6.47 -15.53
C PRO A 120 13.54 6.83 -14.83
N LEU A 121 12.67 5.85 -14.59
CA LEU A 121 11.43 6.06 -13.83
C LEU A 121 11.75 6.20 -12.33
N CYS A 122 12.69 5.41 -11.82
CA CYS A 122 13.20 5.54 -10.44
C CYS A 122 13.84 6.92 -10.23
N GLN A 123 14.73 7.34 -11.13
CA GLN A 123 15.34 8.68 -11.09
C GLN A 123 14.30 9.82 -11.11
N ALA A 124 13.22 9.67 -11.87
CA ALA A 124 12.14 10.66 -11.91
C ALA A 124 11.39 10.75 -10.57
N VAL A 125 11.08 9.61 -9.92
CA VAL A 125 10.43 9.63 -8.60
C VAL A 125 11.34 10.18 -7.51
N GLU A 126 12.65 9.92 -7.58
CA GLU A 126 13.62 10.56 -6.68
C GLU A 126 13.64 12.08 -6.85
N ALA A 127 13.56 12.58 -8.09
CA ALA A 127 13.51 14.02 -8.36
C ALA A 127 12.25 14.66 -7.73
N ALA A 128 11.11 13.96 -7.79
CA ALA A 128 9.89 14.40 -7.10
C ALA A 128 10.04 14.36 -5.57
N TRP A 129 10.65 13.32 -5.03
CA TRP A 129 10.95 13.19 -3.60
C TRP A 129 11.82 14.35 -3.10
N LYS A 130 12.92 14.62 -3.80
CA LYS A 130 13.86 15.71 -3.51
C LYS A 130 13.21 17.10 -3.64
N LYS A 131 12.13 17.23 -4.41
CA LYS A 131 11.31 18.46 -4.48
C LYS A 131 10.31 18.60 -3.31
N GLY A 132 10.27 17.64 -2.40
CA GLY A 132 9.36 17.65 -1.24
C GLY A 132 7.99 17.06 -1.51
N ILE A 133 7.83 16.27 -2.57
CA ILE A 133 6.61 15.52 -2.88
C ILE A 133 6.76 14.11 -2.30
N VAL A 134 5.83 13.68 -1.44
CA VAL A 134 5.79 12.29 -0.96
C VAL A 134 5.37 11.40 -2.13
N VAL A 135 6.22 10.46 -2.54
CA VAL A 135 5.87 9.50 -3.60
C VAL A 135 5.46 8.18 -2.98
N VAL A 136 4.27 7.69 -3.34
CA VAL A 136 3.70 6.43 -2.88
C VAL A 136 3.47 5.54 -4.10
N ALA A 137 4.09 4.38 -4.14
CA ALA A 137 4.07 3.46 -5.28
C ALA A 137 3.49 2.10 -4.90
N ALA A 138 2.76 1.48 -5.83
CA ALA A 138 2.28 0.11 -5.67
C ALA A 138 3.45 -0.88 -5.67
N ALA A 139 3.40 -1.89 -4.80
CA ALA A 139 4.40 -2.96 -4.80
C ALA A 139 4.36 -3.84 -6.06
N GLY A 140 3.21 -3.94 -6.71
CA GLY A 140 2.93 -4.88 -7.80
C GLY A 140 1.97 -6.01 -7.38
N ASN A 141 1.49 -6.78 -8.36
CA ASN A 141 0.52 -7.85 -8.15
C ASN A 141 1.08 -9.24 -8.54
N SER A 142 2.40 -9.38 -8.51
CA SER A 142 3.11 -10.59 -8.97
C SER A 142 3.53 -11.50 -7.80
N GLY A 143 2.97 -11.34 -6.59
CA GLY A 143 3.33 -12.16 -5.42
C GLY A 143 3.01 -13.66 -5.52
N ARG A 144 2.29 -14.08 -6.57
CA ARG A 144 2.01 -15.47 -6.93
C ARG A 144 2.98 -16.04 -7.97
N ASP A 145 3.77 -15.19 -8.61
CA ASP A 145 4.72 -15.60 -9.63
C ASP A 145 5.82 -16.44 -9.00
N ASN A 146 5.96 -17.68 -9.48
CA ASN A 146 6.98 -18.61 -9.03
C ASN A 146 7.82 -19.14 -10.21
N SER A 147 7.85 -18.40 -11.33
CA SER A 147 8.63 -18.76 -12.51
C SER A 147 10.13 -18.94 -12.22
N MET A 148 10.65 -18.27 -11.19
CA MET A 148 12.04 -18.39 -10.71
C MET A 148 12.22 -19.29 -9.47
N GLY A 149 11.17 -19.98 -9.00
CA GLY A 149 11.25 -20.83 -7.80
C GLY A 149 11.40 -20.08 -6.47
N THR A 150 11.13 -18.77 -6.45
CA THR A 150 11.33 -17.88 -5.29
C THR A 150 10.11 -17.76 -4.38
N SER A 151 9.02 -18.51 -4.61
CA SER A 151 7.75 -18.41 -3.85
C SER A 151 7.13 -16.99 -3.83
N GLY A 152 7.28 -16.25 -4.94
CA GLY A 152 6.77 -14.89 -5.08
C GLY A 152 7.66 -13.79 -4.51
N TYR A 153 8.83 -14.13 -3.94
CA TYR A 153 9.85 -13.14 -3.57
C TYR A 153 10.54 -12.59 -4.81
N ALA A 154 11.11 -11.39 -4.70
CA ALA A 154 11.73 -10.65 -5.80
C ALA A 154 10.75 -10.21 -6.90
N THR A 155 9.53 -9.86 -6.52
CA THR A 155 8.45 -9.49 -7.46
C THR A 155 8.00 -8.03 -7.36
N ILE A 156 8.72 -7.20 -6.59
CA ILE A 156 8.48 -5.76 -6.49
C ILE A 156 8.76 -5.07 -7.84
N THR A 157 7.79 -4.30 -8.32
CA THR A 157 7.87 -3.60 -9.61
C THR A 157 8.53 -2.23 -9.50
N SER A 158 9.04 -1.69 -10.61
CA SER A 158 9.44 -0.29 -10.73
C SER A 158 8.22 0.62 -10.87
N PRO A 159 8.15 1.78 -10.18
CA PRO A 159 9.21 2.39 -9.35
C PRO A 159 9.18 2.01 -7.86
N GLY A 160 8.37 1.03 -7.45
CA GLY A 160 8.29 0.57 -6.06
C GLY A 160 9.58 -0.10 -5.54
N ASN A 161 10.54 -0.42 -6.41
CA ASN A 161 11.87 -0.91 -6.03
C ASN A 161 12.81 0.19 -5.53
N ASP A 162 12.47 1.47 -5.74
CA ASP A 162 13.29 2.61 -5.33
C ASP A 162 13.31 2.79 -3.79
N PRO A 163 14.49 2.94 -3.14
CA PRO A 163 14.59 3.12 -1.69
C PRO A 163 13.94 4.38 -1.14
N TYR A 164 13.78 5.44 -1.93
CA TYR A 164 13.14 6.69 -1.48
C TYR A 164 11.64 6.50 -1.28
N VAL A 165 10.95 5.97 -2.28
CA VAL A 165 9.48 5.97 -2.32
C VAL A 165 8.87 5.10 -1.21
N ILE A 166 7.60 5.36 -0.89
CA ILE A 166 6.81 4.51 0.00
C ILE A 166 6.14 3.43 -0.84
N THR A 167 6.63 2.20 -0.76
CA THR A 167 6.10 1.05 -1.52
C THR A 167 5.04 0.32 -0.73
N VAL A 168 3.87 0.10 -1.32
CA VAL A 168 2.68 -0.37 -0.61
C VAL A 168 2.22 -1.74 -1.09
N GLY A 169 2.24 -2.72 -0.18
CA GLY A 169 1.62 -4.04 -0.37
C GLY A 169 0.13 -4.07 0.01
N ALA A 170 -0.57 -5.14 -0.39
CA ALA A 170 -2.02 -5.25 -0.27
C ALA A 170 -2.46 -6.26 0.79
N MET A 171 -3.30 -5.81 1.71
CA MET A 171 -4.00 -6.63 2.71
C MET A 171 -5.44 -6.94 2.28
N LYS A 172 -5.94 -8.07 2.75
CA LYS A 172 -7.33 -8.51 2.73
C LYS A 172 -7.95 -8.24 4.09
N THR A 173 -8.97 -7.39 4.14
CA THR A 173 -9.64 -6.99 5.38
C THR A 173 -10.60 -8.03 5.95
N ALA A 174 -10.84 -9.12 5.21
CA ALA A 174 -11.87 -10.12 5.54
C ALA A 174 -13.25 -9.51 5.85
N GLY A 175 -13.58 -8.36 5.24
CA GLY A 175 -14.85 -7.65 5.46
C GLY A 175 -14.98 -6.96 6.83
N SER A 176 -13.87 -6.86 7.58
CA SER A 176 -13.82 -6.32 8.94
C SER A 176 -12.98 -5.04 9.01
N PRO A 177 -13.30 -4.11 9.92
CA PRO A 177 -12.44 -2.97 10.22
C PRO A 177 -11.23 -3.35 11.10
N LEU A 178 -11.21 -4.55 11.68
CA LEU A 178 -10.16 -4.99 12.59
C LEU A 178 -8.89 -5.37 11.81
N ARG A 179 -7.73 -4.90 12.28
CA ARG A 179 -6.44 -5.27 11.68
C ARG A 179 -6.04 -6.71 11.99
N SER A 180 -6.45 -7.23 13.15
CA SER A 180 -6.05 -8.55 13.66
C SER A 180 -6.55 -9.74 12.83
N ASN A 181 -7.63 -9.58 12.07
CA ASN A 181 -8.13 -10.62 11.16
C ASN A 181 -7.79 -10.36 9.69
N SER A 182 -7.03 -9.30 9.41
CA SER A 182 -6.59 -9.00 8.06
C SER A 182 -5.36 -9.83 7.70
N LEU A 183 -5.38 -10.39 6.49
CA LEU A 183 -4.30 -11.24 5.97
C LEU A 183 -3.68 -10.61 4.73
N ILE A 184 -2.43 -10.90 4.42
CA ILE A 184 -1.80 -10.46 3.17
C ILE A 184 -2.57 -11.02 1.96
N ALA A 185 -2.75 -10.20 0.92
CA ALA A 185 -3.30 -10.68 -0.34
C ALA A 185 -2.24 -11.51 -1.07
N SER A 186 -2.58 -12.73 -1.51
CA SER A 186 -1.58 -13.62 -2.12
C SER A 186 -0.95 -13.08 -3.39
N TYR A 187 -1.60 -12.12 -4.08
CA TYR A 187 -1.02 -11.44 -5.24
C TYR A 187 -0.08 -10.28 -4.87
N SER A 188 -0.05 -9.81 -3.63
CA SER A 188 0.81 -8.68 -3.24
C SER A 188 2.27 -9.05 -3.50
N SER A 189 2.94 -8.30 -4.37
CA SER A 189 4.37 -8.50 -4.64
C SER A 189 5.19 -8.40 -3.36
N LYS A 190 6.25 -9.21 -3.29
CA LYS A 190 7.13 -9.35 -2.12
C LYS A 190 8.55 -9.00 -2.49
N GLY A 191 9.25 -8.39 -1.55
CA GLY A 191 10.68 -8.15 -1.65
C GLY A 191 11.52 -9.41 -1.49
N PRO A 192 12.84 -9.26 -1.23
CA PRO A 192 13.58 -8.03 -1.49
C PRO A 192 13.44 -7.62 -2.97
N THR A 193 13.84 -6.41 -3.35
CA THR A 193 13.82 -6.04 -4.77
C THR A 193 14.76 -6.93 -5.60
N LEU A 194 14.39 -7.20 -6.85
CA LEU A 194 15.05 -8.20 -7.70
C LEU A 194 16.57 -8.03 -7.84
N LEU A 195 17.05 -6.80 -8.03
CA LEU A 195 18.47 -6.54 -8.35
C LEU A 195 19.24 -5.95 -7.16
N ASP A 196 18.70 -4.89 -6.55
CA ASP A 196 19.39 -4.13 -5.50
C ASP A 196 19.13 -4.65 -4.08
N HIS A 197 18.34 -5.72 -3.96
CA HIS A 197 17.94 -6.36 -2.70
C HIS A 197 17.40 -5.42 -1.61
N VAL A 198 16.77 -4.32 -2.00
CA VAL A 198 16.13 -3.37 -1.07
C VAL A 198 14.96 -4.06 -0.37
N VAL A 199 14.84 -3.85 0.94
CA VAL A 199 13.73 -4.33 1.75
C VAL A 199 12.46 -3.59 1.34
N LYS A 200 11.52 -4.31 0.73
CA LYS A 200 10.23 -3.83 0.25
C LYS A 200 9.16 -4.92 0.44
N PRO A 201 7.86 -4.59 0.53
CA PRO A 201 7.31 -3.23 0.58
C PRO A 201 7.70 -2.51 1.88
N ASP A 202 7.49 -1.19 1.95
CA ASP A 202 7.72 -0.44 3.19
C ASP A 202 6.58 -0.65 4.19
N ILE A 203 5.35 -0.75 3.69
CA ILE A 203 4.14 -0.87 4.49
C ILE A 203 3.06 -1.62 3.70
N VAL A 204 2.06 -2.16 4.38
CA VAL A 204 0.88 -2.75 3.75
C VAL A 204 -0.40 -2.02 4.15
N ALA A 205 -1.38 -2.00 3.25
CA ALA A 205 -2.66 -1.32 3.45
C ALA A 205 -3.83 -2.12 2.80
N PRO A 206 -5.11 -1.80 3.08
CA PRO A 206 -6.23 -2.52 2.47
C PRO A 206 -6.20 -2.41 0.95
N GLY A 207 -6.11 -3.54 0.24
CA GLY A 207 -6.00 -3.56 -1.22
C GLY A 207 -6.86 -4.62 -1.91
N ASN A 208 -7.60 -5.43 -1.16
CA ASN A 208 -8.42 -6.51 -1.72
C ASN A 208 -9.91 -6.24 -1.58
N ARG A 209 -10.63 -6.28 -2.72
CA ARG A 209 -12.07 -5.99 -2.82
C ARG A 209 -12.43 -4.66 -2.16
N VAL A 210 -11.66 -3.62 -2.50
CA VAL A 210 -11.90 -2.25 -2.04
C VAL A 210 -13.01 -1.63 -2.87
N VAL A 211 -14.02 -1.09 -2.19
CA VAL A 211 -15.09 -0.31 -2.82
C VAL A 211 -14.59 1.11 -3.04
N SER A 212 -14.75 1.63 -4.25
CA SER A 212 -14.53 3.04 -4.56
C SER A 212 -15.34 3.45 -5.78
N LEU A 213 -15.14 4.69 -6.23
CA LEU A 213 -15.90 5.36 -7.26
C LEU A 213 -15.88 4.59 -8.59
N TYR A 214 -17.01 4.67 -9.27
CA TYR A 214 -17.24 4.28 -10.66
C TYR A 214 -17.80 5.49 -11.39
N GLY A 215 -17.11 5.97 -12.44
CA GLY A 215 -17.49 7.20 -13.10
C GLY A 215 -18.80 7.08 -13.89
N PRO A 216 -19.61 8.15 -13.97
CA PRO A 216 -20.77 8.18 -14.85
C PRO A 216 -20.31 8.16 -16.32
N PRO A 217 -21.15 7.65 -17.24
CA PRO A 217 -20.86 7.71 -18.66
C PRO A 217 -20.66 9.16 -19.12
N PHE A 218 -19.75 9.37 -20.06
CA PHE A 218 -19.42 10.70 -20.59
C PHE A 218 -19.47 10.71 -22.12
N VAL A 219 -19.69 11.89 -22.71
CA VAL A 219 -19.79 12.04 -24.17
C VAL A 219 -18.39 12.14 -24.78
N ASN A 220 -18.09 11.34 -25.79
CA ASN A 220 -16.85 11.49 -26.56
C ASN A 220 -17.01 12.61 -27.59
N PRO A 221 -16.11 13.61 -27.62
CA PRO A 221 -16.22 14.78 -28.51
C PRO A 221 -15.93 14.50 -30.00
N ASN A 222 -15.93 13.24 -30.47
CA ASN A 222 -15.65 12.94 -31.87
C ASN A 222 -16.69 13.53 -32.86
N PRO A 223 -16.30 13.94 -34.09
CA PRO A 223 -17.14 14.73 -35.00
C PRO A 223 -18.30 13.98 -35.70
N GLY A 224 -18.69 12.79 -35.21
CA GLY A 224 -19.65 11.88 -35.88
C GLY A 224 -20.93 11.57 -35.11
N GLY A 225 -21.11 12.11 -33.90
CA GLY A 225 -22.30 11.93 -33.08
C GLY A 225 -22.00 11.74 -31.58
N SER A 226 -22.96 12.11 -30.73
CA SER A 226 -22.88 11.99 -29.27
C SER A 226 -23.12 10.54 -28.83
N TYR A 227 -22.07 9.73 -28.76
CA TYR A 227 -22.11 8.42 -28.10
C TYR A 227 -21.68 8.55 -26.63
N TYR A 228 -22.41 7.89 -25.73
CA TYR A 228 -22.01 7.72 -24.35
C TYR A 228 -20.88 6.68 -24.28
N PHE A 229 -19.76 7.08 -23.67
CA PHE A 229 -18.65 6.18 -23.35
C PHE A 229 -18.76 5.71 -21.91
N TYR A 230 -18.61 4.41 -21.74
CA TYR A 230 -18.51 3.75 -20.44
C TYR A 230 -17.06 3.31 -20.22
N GLU A 231 -16.64 3.34 -18.96
CA GLU A 231 -15.31 2.86 -18.56
C GLU A 231 -15.15 1.37 -18.91
N ALA A 232 -13.96 0.97 -19.35
CA ALA A 232 -13.72 -0.38 -19.87
C ALA A 232 -13.80 -1.49 -18.78
N LEU A 233 -13.30 -1.22 -17.56
CA LEU A 233 -13.26 -2.22 -16.48
C LEU A 233 -14.64 -2.79 -16.11
N PRO A 234 -15.68 -1.96 -15.88
CA PRO A 234 -17.04 -2.43 -15.62
C PRO A 234 -17.66 -3.24 -16.77
N GLN A 235 -17.25 -2.98 -18.02
CA GLN A 235 -17.71 -3.77 -19.16
C GLN A 235 -17.05 -5.15 -19.20
N GLN A 236 -15.77 -5.23 -18.85
CA GLN A 236 -15.02 -6.49 -18.85
C GLN A 236 -15.33 -7.36 -17.61
N TYR A 237 -15.61 -6.74 -16.46
CA TYR A 237 -15.83 -7.43 -15.19
C TYR A 237 -17.12 -6.98 -14.47
N PRO A 238 -18.29 -7.07 -15.10
CA PRO A 238 -19.56 -6.56 -14.55
C PRO A 238 -19.92 -7.13 -13.16
N GLN A 239 -19.39 -8.30 -12.79
CA GLN A 239 -19.57 -8.90 -11.47
C GLN A 239 -18.98 -8.07 -10.31
N ASN A 240 -18.12 -7.10 -10.61
CA ASN A 240 -17.50 -6.23 -9.61
C ASN A 240 -18.32 -4.95 -9.35
N LEU A 241 -19.43 -4.74 -10.07
CA LEU A 241 -20.36 -3.64 -9.81
C LEU A 241 -20.92 -3.73 -8.39
N VAL A 242 -20.91 -2.61 -7.68
CA VAL A 242 -21.54 -2.50 -6.36
C VAL A 242 -22.99 -2.12 -6.58
N PHE A 243 -23.90 -3.04 -6.27
CA PHE A 243 -25.34 -2.79 -6.32
C PHE A 243 -25.81 -1.93 -5.15
N PHE A 244 -26.88 -1.14 -5.36
CA PHE A 244 -27.45 -0.31 -4.30
C PHE A 244 -27.83 -1.13 -3.06
N SER A 245 -28.31 -2.35 -3.21
CA SER A 245 -28.66 -3.25 -2.10
C SER A 245 -27.48 -3.56 -1.16
N TYR A 246 -26.23 -3.39 -1.61
CA TYR A 246 -25.04 -3.61 -0.80
C TYR A 246 -24.89 -2.60 0.35
N TYR A 247 -25.43 -1.39 0.18
CA TYR A 247 -25.30 -0.29 1.14
C TYR A 247 -26.59 0.48 1.41
N ASN A 248 -27.66 0.25 0.63
CA ASN A 248 -29.00 0.79 0.85
C ASN A 248 -29.98 -0.37 1.13
N PRO A 249 -30.26 -0.70 2.40
CA PRO A 249 -31.12 -1.82 2.76
C PRO A 249 -32.59 -1.61 2.37
N THR A 250 -33.03 -0.38 2.08
CA THR A 250 -34.40 -0.11 1.63
C THR A 250 -34.59 -0.37 0.13
N PHE A 251 -33.51 -0.53 -0.63
CA PHE A 251 -33.58 -1.01 -2.01
C PHE A 251 -33.84 -2.50 -1.99
N GLY A 252 -35.12 -2.87 -2.16
CA GLY A 252 -35.60 -4.23 -2.00
C GLY A 252 -34.86 -5.25 -2.88
N SER A 253 -34.76 -6.48 -2.38
CA SER A 253 -34.28 -7.67 -3.07
C SER A 253 -34.99 -8.00 -4.40
N SER A 254 -36.03 -7.24 -4.76
CA SER A 254 -36.81 -7.38 -5.99
C SER A 254 -36.23 -6.65 -7.22
N ASN A 255 -35.24 -5.76 -7.05
CA ASN A 255 -34.50 -5.17 -8.18
C ASN A 255 -32.99 -5.00 -7.88
N PRO A 256 -32.27 -6.10 -7.62
CA PRO A 256 -30.85 -6.08 -7.27
C PRO A 256 -29.94 -5.70 -8.44
N SER A 257 -30.47 -5.44 -9.64
CA SER A 257 -29.70 -5.25 -10.87
C SER A 257 -29.32 -3.80 -11.18
N THR A 258 -29.76 -2.83 -10.38
CA THR A 258 -29.33 -1.43 -10.55
C THR A 258 -27.94 -1.23 -9.93
N ALA A 259 -26.92 -1.22 -10.78
CA ALA A 259 -25.56 -0.87 -10.40
C ALA A 259 -25.50 0.60 -9.95
N SER A 260 -24.68 0.86 -8.93
CA SER A 260 -24.48 2.21 -8.40
C SER A 260 -23.19 2.85 -8.91
N ASP A 261 -22.88 4.05 -8.46
CA ASP A 261 -21.64 4.78 -8.75
C ASP A 261 -20.39 4.21 -8.04
N TYR A 262 -20.40 2.91 -7.68
CA TYR A 262 -19.29 2.27 -6.98
C TYR A 262 -18.89 0.91 -7.60
N TYR A 263 -17.61 0.57 -7.45
CA TYR A 263 -17.00 -0.62 -8.02
C TYR A 263 -16.02 -1.28 -7.06
N PHE A 264 -15.95 -2.62 -7.09
CA PHE A 264 -14.93 -3.39 -6.38
C PHE A 264 -13.68 -3.57 -7.25
N LEU A 265 -12.52 -3.18 -6.72
CA LEU A 265 -11.23 -3.56 -7.30
C LEU A 265 -10.32 -4.21 -6.25
N SER A 266 -9.36 -5.00 -6.75
CA SER A 266 -8.32 -5.65 -5.95
C SER A 266 -6.96 -5.40 -6.58
N GLY A 267 -5.96 -5.11 -5.76
CA GLY A 267 -4.60 -4.86 -6.19
C GLY A 267 -3.84 -3.96 -5.21
N THR A 268 -2.51 -3.98 -5.30
CA THR A 268 -1.67 -2.97 -4.62
C THR A 268 -1.97 -1.56 -5.11
N SER A 269 -2.51 -1.41 -6.33
CA SER A 269 -3.11 -0.16 -6.82
C SER A 269 -4.21 0.43 -5.93
N MET A 270 -4.94 -0.38 -5.16
CA MET A 270 -5.99 0.07 -4.23
C MET A 270 -5.42 0.31 -2.82
N ALA A 271 -4.36 -0.38 -2.43
CA ALA A 271 -3.66 -0.14 -1.16
C ALA A 271 -2.87 1.18 -1.18
N THR A 272 -2.21 1.47 -2.30
CA THR A 272 -1.42 2.70 -2.53
C THR A 272 -2.19 3.99 -2.20
N PRO A 273 -3.41 4.23 -2.71
CA PRO A 273 -4.17 5.43 -2.41
C PRO A 273 -4.60 5.55 -0.94
N VAL A 274 -4.72 4.43 -0.21
CA VAL A 274 -4.98 4.49 1.24
C VAL A 274 -3.80 5.16 1.95
N VAL A 275 -2.58 4.75 1.60
CA VAL A 275 -1.34 5.33 2.16
C VAL A 275 -1.13 6.77 1.65
N SER A 276 -1.44 7.06 0.38
CA SER A 276 -1.42 8.43 -0.15
C SER A 276 -2.36 9.37 0.61
N GLY A 277 -3.56 8.90 0.94
CA GLY A 277 -4.49 9.64 1.79
C GLY A 277 -3.96 9.82 3.22
N ALA A 278 -3.34 8.80 3.81
CA ALA A 278 -2.71 8.90 5.12
C ALA A 278 -1.57 9.94 5.13
N ALA A 279 -0.73 9.96 4.09
CA ALA A 279 0.29 10.99 3.90
C ALA A 279 -0.33 12.39 3.80
N ALA A 280 -1.44 12.54 3.05
CA ALA A 280 -2.15 13.82 2.97
C ALA A 280 -2.70 14.28 4.33
N LEU A 281 -3.22 13.37 5.16
CA LEU A 281 -3.67 13.69 6.52
C LEU A 281 -2.52 14.11 7.44
N LEU A 282 -1.37 13.43 7.37
CA LEU A 282 -0.16 13.84 8.11
C LEU A 282 0.30 15.24 7.71
N LEU A 283 0.27 15.54 6.41
CA LEU A 283 0.65 16.85 5.87
C LEU A 283 -0.38 17.94 6.16
N GLN A 284 -1.65 17.58 6.33
CA GLN A 284 -2.66 18.50 6.85
C GLN A 284 -2.42 18.83 8.32
N ALA A 285 -2.10 17.82 9.14
CA ALA A 285 -1.81 18.00 10.56
C ALA A 285 -0.50 18.78 10.79
N ASN A 286 0.52 18.52 9.97
CA ASN A 286 1.78 19.25 9.99
C ASN A 286 2.34 19.43 8.57
N GLY A 287 2.07 20.60 7.99
CA GLY A 287 2.51 20.95 6.64
C GLY A 287 4.02 21.03 6.45
N LYS A 288 4.83 21.03 7.52
CA LYS A 288 6.30 21.13 7.47
C LYS A 288 6.99 19.77 7.36
N LEU A 289 6.26 18.65 7.49
CA LEU A 289 6.87 17.34 7.36
C LEU A 289 7.51 17.15 5.97
N THR A 290 8.74 16.66 5.96
CA THR A 290 9.42 16.23 4.73
C THR A 290 8.92 14.85 4.29
N PRO A 291 9.17 14.44 3.04
CA PRO A 291 8.87 13.09 2.60
C PRO A 291 9.48 11.98 3.47
N ASP A 292 10.74 12.12 3.88
CA ASP A 292 11.39 11.18 4.80
C ASP A 292 10.67 11.09 6.15
N GLN A 293 10.23 12.23 6.70
CA GLN A 293 9.50 12.26 7.96
C GLN A 293 8.13 11.62 7.86
N VAL A 294 7.42 11.81 6.73
CA VAL A 294 6.14 11.14 6.46
C VAL A 294 6.34 9.62 6.36
N LYS A 295 7.31 9.16 5.56
CA LYS A 295 7.64 7.73 5.41
C LYS A 295 8.00 7.08 6.74
N ALA A 296 8.95 7.68 7.46
CA ALA A 296 9.41 7.14 8.74
C ALA A 296 8.28 7.04 9.77
N ARG A 297 7.42 8.07 9.86
CA ARG A 297 6.29 8.08 10.79
C ARG A 297 5.29 6.97 10.48
N LEU A 298 4.88 6.83 9.22
CA LEU A 298 3.96 5.77 8.79
C LEU A 298 4.50 4.37 9.11
N MET A 299 5.81 4.14 8.89
CA MET A 299 6.45 2.85 9.16
C MET A 299 6.62 2.57 10.65
N LYS A 300 7.10 3.55 11.44
CA LYS A 300 7.29 3.41 12.90
C LYS A 300 5.99 3.02 13.60
N THR A 301 4.88 3.62 13.20
CA THR A 301 3.58 3.44 13.86
C THR A 301 2.72 2.35 13.25
N ALA A 302 3.19 1.65 12.22
CA ALA A 302 2.45 0.54 11.63
C ALA A 302 2.16 -0.57 12.66
N TYR A 303 1.01 -1.21 12.52
CA TYR A 303 0.59 -2.36 13.32
C TYR A 303 1.35 -3.62 12.91
N LYS A 304 1.86 -4.37 13.89
CA LYS A 304 2.90 -5.41 13.68
C LYS A 304 2.49 -6.83 14.09
N ALA A 305 1.29 -7.02 14.62
CA ALA A 305 0.85 -8.33 15.07
C ALA A 305 0.18 -9.09 13.92
N PHE A 306 0.93 -10.04 13.36
CA PHE A 306 0.53 -10.88 12.23
C PHE A 306 0.67 -12.37 12.59
N PRO A 307 -0.07 -13.27 11.92
CA PRO A 307 0.24 -14.70 11.98
C PRO A 307 1.62 -14.97 11.35
N SER A 308 2.24 -16.11 11.65
CA SER A 308 3.51 -16.49 11.00
C SER A 308 3.32 -16.77 9.51
N THR A 309 2.21 -17.40 9.14
CA THR A 309 1.84 -17.73 7.77
C THR A 309 0.34 -17.60 7.55
N SER A 310 -0.07 -17.50 6.29
CA SER A 310 -1.46 -17.62 5.89
C SER A 310 -1.59 -18.26 4.53
N THR A 311 -2.71 -18.94 4.31
CA THR A 311 -2.98 -19.67 3.07
C THR A 311 -4.15 -19.03 2.33
N THR A 312 -4.03 -18.89 1.01
CA THR A 312 -5.13 -18.47 0.14
C THR A 312 -5.28 -19.50 -0.97
N VAL A 313 -6.50 -20.01 -1.15
CA VAL A 313 -6.87 -20.83 -2.31
C VAL A 313 -7.50 -19.92 -3.36
N ASP A 314 -7.00 -19.98 -4.58
CA ASP A 314 -7.60 -19.30 -5.71
C ASP A 314 -8.86 -20.05 -6.16
N PRO A 315 -10.04 -19.42 -6.16
CA PRO A 315 -11.30 -20.11 -6.42
C PRO A 315 -11.48 -20.53 -7.89
N VAL A 316 -10.69 -20.00 -8.81
CA VAL A 316 -10.78 -20.31 -10.24
C VAL A 316 -9.83 -21.44 -10.61
N THR A 317 -8.59 -21.36 -10.14
CA THR A 317 -7.53 -22.31 -10.48
C THR A 317 -7.35 -23.44 -9.46
N ALA A 318 -8.00 -23.34 -8.29
CA ALA A 318 -7.79 -24.18 -7.11
C ALA A 318 -6.33 -24.19 -6.59
N ALA A 319 -5.48 -23.29 -7.08
CA ALA A 319 -4.10 -23.18 -6.64
C ALA A 319 -4.01 -22.61 -5.22
N THR A 320 -3.17 -23.24 -4.40
CA THR A 320 -2.93 -22.83 -3.01
C THR A 320 -1.66 -22.01 -2.91
N TYR A 321 -1.78 -20.82 -2.32
CA TYR A 321 -0.67 -19.90 -2.10
C TYR A 321 -0.44 -19.70 -0.60
N VAL A 322 0.75 -20.05 -0.13
CA VAL A 322 1.19 -19.80 1.25
C VAL A 322 2.01 -18.51 1.28
N SER A 323 1.67 -17.62 2.20
CA SER A 323 2.40 -16.38 2.45
C SER A 323 3.00 -16.40 3.84
N GLN A 324 4.29 -16.10 3.94
CA GLN A 324 5.00 -15.90 5.20
C GLN A 324 4.96 -14.42 5.58
N TYR A 325 4.88 -14.08 6.86
CA TYR A 325 4.80 -12.70 7.32
C TYR A 325 6.17 -12.24 7.84
N ASP A 326 7.07 -12.03 6.89
CA ASP A 326 8.40 -11.48 7.12
C ASP A 326 8.50 -10.02 6.64
N ILE A 327 9.68 -9.45 6.82
CA ILE A 327 10.00 -8.07 6.43
C ILE A 327 9.79 -7.80 4.92
N PHE A 328 9.92 -8.82 4.06
CA PHE A 328 9.76 -8.69 2.61
C PHE A 328 8.31 -8.83 2.15
N THR A 329 7.43 -9.33 3.02
CA THR A 329 6.01 -9.51 2.70
C THR A 329 5.16 -8.40 3.28
N VAL A 330 5.41 -8.01 4.54
CA VAL A 330 4.60 -6.98 5.24
C VAL A 330 5.35 -5.68 5.52
N GLY A 331 6.65 -5.61 5.24
CA GLY A 331 7.44 -4.42 5.53
C GLY A 331 7.42 -4.07 7.01
N ALA A 332 7.24 -2.78 7.30
CA ALA A 332 7.10 -2.28 8.66
C ALA A 332 5.75 -2.68 9.32
N GLY A 333 4.80 -3.19 8.53
CA GLY A 333 3.52 -3.70 8.99
C GLY A 333 2.32 -3.00 8.37
N TYR A 334 1.16 -3.13 9.02
CA TYR A 334 -0.12 -2.67 8.50
C TYR A 334 -0.37 -1.22 8.91
N LEU A 335 -0.65 -0.35 7.93
CA LEU A 335 -0.95 1.07 8.11
C LEU A 335 -1.86 1.36 9.33
N ASP A 336 -1.35 2.20 10.23
CA ASP A 336 -2.11 2.81 11.31
C ASP A 336 -2.07 4.33 11.26
N ILE A 337 -3.11 4.91 10.66
CA ILE A 337 -3.27 6.35 10.49
C ILE A 337 -3.44 7.07 11.84
N GLY A 338 -4.17 6.46 12.78
CA GLY A 338 -4.41 7.06 14.10
C GLY A 338 -3.12 7.14 14.91
N ALA A 339 -2.36 6.04 14.94
CA ALA A 339 -1.05 6.02 15.57
C ALA A 339 -0.06 6.97 14.87
N ALA A 340 -0.08 7.05 13.53
CA ALA A 340 0.76 7.98 12.78
C ALA A 340 0.45 9.45 13.11
N LEU A 341 -0.83 9.83 13.22
CA LEU A 341 -1.23 11.20 13.57
C LEU A 341 -0.86 11.57 15.02
N ALA A 342 -0.91 10.59 15.93
CA ALA A 342 -0.55 10.79 17.33
C ALA A 342 0.98 10.81 17.58
N ASN A 343 1.77 10.26 16.65
CA ASN A 343 3.22 10.19 16.80
C ASN A 343 3.88 11.56 16.54
N SER A 344 4.77 11.94 17.46
CA SER A 344 5.53 13.20 17.40
C SER A 344 7.04 12.98 17.44
N ASP A 345 7.49 11.72 17.29
CA ASP A 345 8.90 11.38 17.41
C ASP A 345 9.72 12.17 16.38
N PRO A 346 10.88 12.73 16.80
CA PRO A 346 11.78 13.38 15.88
C PRO A 346 12.30 12.35 14.87
N VAL A 347 12.19 12.68 13.59
CA VAL A 347 12.82 11.93 12.50
C VAL A 347 13.92 12.81 11.94
N THR A 348 15.15 12.33 12.08
CA THR A 348 16.37 12.97 11.57
C THR A 348 17.02 12.05 10.54
N GLY A 349 17.64 12.63 9.52
CA GLY A 349 18.23 11.86 8.42
C GLY A 349 17.21 11.41 7.37
N SER A 350 17.70 10.62 6.41
CA SER A 350 16.85 10.09 5.33
C SER A 350 16.12 8.81 5.76
N ALA A 351 14.95 8.56 5.19
CA ALA A 351 14.16 7.35 5.42
C ALA A 351 14.32 6.32 4.29
N LEU A 352 15.49 6.27 3.63
CA LEU A 352 15.78 5.26 2.60
C LEU A 352 15.49 3.85 3.13
N SER A 353 14.79 3.04 2.35
CA SER A 353 14.60 1.63 2.69
C SER A 353 15.95 0.92 2.76
N PRO A 354 16.19 0.05 3.76
CA PRO A 354 17.46 -0.64 3.90
C PRO A 354 17.63 -1.76 2.86
N THR A 355 18.84 -2.27 2.71
CA THR A 355 19.19 -3.35 1.77
C THR A 355 19.47 -4.65 2.52
N ALA A 356 18.99 -5.77 1.99
CA ALA A 356 19.34 -7.10 2.47
C ALA A 356 20.67 -7.56 1.84
N VAL A 357 21.59 -8.01 2.68
CA VAL A 357 22.92 -8.50 2.28
C VAL A 357 23.09 -9.93 2.78
N TYR A 358 23.48 -10.83 1.89
CA TYR A 358 23.80 -12.22 2.23
C TYR A 358 25.31 -12.36 2.47
N ASP A 359 25.69 -12.83 3.67
CA ASP A 359 27.06 -13.26 3.97
C ASP A 359 27.16 -14.77 3.76
N SER A 360 27.85 -15.19 2.71
CA SER A 360 28.08 -16.59 2.40
C SER A 360 28.99 -17.30 3.41
N THR A 361 29.80 -16.55 4.17
CA THR A 361 30.70 -17.11 5.19
C THR A 361 29.93 -17.53 6.43
N GLN A 362 28.94 -16.72 6.82
CA GLN A 362 28.09 -16.95 7.99
C GLN A 362 26.78 -17.65 7.65
N ASN A 363 26.51 -17.84 6.35
CA ASN A 363 25.25 -18.34 5.81
C ASN A 363 24.04 -17.59 6.40
N ALA A 364 24.13 -16.27 6.42
CA ALA A 364 23.19 -15.40 7.11
C ALA A 364 22.83 -14.17 6.27
N VAL A 365 21.61 -13.66 6.46
CA VAL A 365 21.13 -12.44 5.80
C VAL A 365 21.05 -11.33 6.84
N TYR A 366 21.59 -10.16 6.49
CA TYR A 366 21.61 -8.96 7.32
C TYR A 366 20.88 -7.84 6.62
N VAL A 367 20.33 -6.91 7.40
CA VAL A 367 19.75 -5.68 6.89
C VAL A 367 20.74 -4.54 7.13
N VAL A 368 21.16 -3.88 6.05
CA VAL A 368 22.10 -2.76 6.07
C VAL A 368 21.35 -1.48 5.78
N THR A 369 21.52 -0.50 6.66
CA THR A 369 20.92 0.83 6.54
C THR A 369 21.93 1.81 5.92
N ALA A 370 21.43 2.81 5.21
CA ALA A 370 22.30 3.88 4.71
C ALA A 370 22.83 4.73 5.87
N ALA A 371 24.09 5.15 5.80
CA ALA A 371 24.70 6.01 6.81
C ALA A 371 23.91 7.33 6.95
N GLY A 372 23.64 7.74 8.19
CA GLY A 372 22.84 8.93 8.47
C GLY A 372 21.35 8.78 8.10
N SER A 373 20.88 7.56 7.83
CA SER A 373 19.45 7.29 7.76
C SER A 373 18.81 7.34 9.14
N THR A 374 17.50 7.60 9.20
CA THR A 374 16.73 7.53 10.46
C THR A 374 16.72 6.12 11.08
N TRP A 375 17.24 5.12 10.35
CA TRP A 375 17.35 3.73 10.75
C TRP A 375 18.75 3.37 11.30
N ASP A 376 19.74 4.24 11.10
CA ASP A 376 21.17 4.03 11.43
C ASP A 376 21.47 4.35 12.91
N SER A 377 20.86 5.41 13.46
CA SER A 377 20.84 5.59 14.91
C SER A 377 19.89 4.57 15.52
N SER A 378 20.26 4.02 16.67
CA SER A 378 19.59 3.04 17.52
C SER A 378 18.12 3.36 17.90
N VAL A 379 17.24 3.62 16.94
CA VAL A 379 15.78 3.76 17.12
C VAL A 379 15.14 2.37 17.19
N LEU A 380 15.74 1.54 18.05
CA LEU A 380 15.08 0.51 18.84
C LEU A 380 14.88 0.99 20.30
N TRP A 381 15.38 2.17 20.67
CA TRP A 381 15.19 2.75 22.00
C TRP A 381 14.11 3.84 21.98
N GLY A 382 12.89 3.34 22.07
CA GLY A 382 11.61 4.04 22.17
C GLY A 382 10.50 3.00 21.99
N THR A 383 9.25 3.31 22.33
CA THR A 383 8.08 2.41 22.24
C THR A 383 7.70 1.99 20.80
N SER A 384 8.62 2.01 19.84
CA SER A 384 8.35 1.91 18.40
C SER A 384 9.45 1.14 17.67
N VAL A 385 9.41 -0.19 17.79
CA VAL A 385 10.10 -1.11 16.89
C VAL A 385 9.58 -0.87 15.46
N VAL A 386 10.45 -0.67 14.47
CA VAL A 386 10.07 -0.37 13.05
C VAL A 386 9.71 -1.64 12.28
N TRP A 387 10.42 -2.74 12.52
CA TRP A 387 10.23 -4.02 11.83
C TRP A 387 9.82 -5.07 12.87
N GLY A 388 8.75 -5.82 12.63
CA GLY A 388 8.20 -6.79 13.59
C GLY A 388 9.19 -7.90 14.02
N THR A 389 8.76 -8.75 14.96
CA THR A 389 9.57 -9.82 15.59
C THR A 389 10.05 -10.92 14.64
N ASN A 390 9.53 -10.99 13.41
CA ASN A 390 9.89 -12.00 12.40
C ASN A 390 10.70 -11.35 11.27
N VAL A 391 11.97 -11.06 11.54
CA VAL A 391 12.88 -10.49 10.51
C VAL A 391 13.19 -11.55 9.45
N PHE A 392 13.28 -12.83 9.82
CA PHE A 392 13.38 -13.98 8.91
C PHE A 392 12.68 -15.21 9.51
N VAL A 393 11.91 -15.97 8.72
CA VAL A 393 11.38 -17.28 9.12
C VAL A 393 12.28 -18.36 8.49
N ASN A 394 12.81 -19.27 9.32
CA ASN A 394 13.79 -20.32 8.98
C ASN A 394 15.26 -19.89 8.73
N GLY A 395 15.88 -19.26 9.74
CA GLY A 395 17.25 -19.68 10.07
C GLY A 395 18.35 -18.65 10.27
N THR A 396 18.10 -17.34 10.25
CA THR A 396 18.98 -16.35 10.94
C THR A 396 18.26 -15.01 11.11
N SER A 397 17.47 -14.88 12.19
CA SER A 397 17.07 -13.57 12.70
C SER A 397 18.28 -12.91 13.37
N VAL A 398 18.94 -12.00 12.66
CA VAL A 398 20.18 -11.36 13.13
C VAL A 398 20.15 -9.88 12.72
N VAL A 399 19.52 -9.04 13.56
CA VAL A 399 19.94 -7.63 13.62
C VAL A 399 21.02 -7.58 14.68
N TRP A 400 22.28 -7.71 14.26
CA TRP A 400 23.42 -7.44 15.12
C TRP A 400 24.00 -6.07 14.78
N SER A 401 23.58 -5.08 15.56
CA SER A 401 24.48 -4.09 16.12
C SER A 401 24.01 -3.82 17.55
N GLY A 402 24.76 -4.33 18.54
CA GLY A 402 24.67 -3.97 19.96
C GLY A 402 23.31 -3.91 20.68
N SER A 403 22.21 -4.48 20.18
CA SER A 403 20.89 -4.36 20.83
C SER A 403 20.01 -5.58 20.58
N VAL A 404 19.60 -6.21 21.69
CA VAL A 404 18.78 -7.43 21.81
C VAL A 404 17.32 -7.14 21.44
N CYS A 405 16.68 -8.01 20.64
CA CYS A 405 15.23 -8.04 20.50
C CYS A 405 14.65 -9.24 21.29
N TRP A 406 13.78 -8.93 22.25
CA TRP A 406 12.94 -9.91 22.93
C TRP A 406 11.66 -10.17 22.12
N GLY A 407 11.29 -11.44 22.01
CA GLY A 407 9.99 -11.88 21.51
C GLY A 407 9.73 -13.31 21.95
N THR A 408 8.91 -13.50 22.98
CA THR A 408 8.50 -14.80 23.50
C THR A 408 7.38 -15.39 22.63
N SER A 409 7.64 -16.52 21.98
CA SER A 409 6.75 -17.70 22.02
C SER A 409 7.25 -18.79 21.07
N THR A 410 7.69 -19.91 21.65
CA THR A 410 7.67 -21.33 21.24
C THR A 410 9.01 -22.06 21.42
N ASP A 411 8.92 -23.19 22.13
CA ASP A 411 9.98 -23.99 22.73
C ASP A 411 10.83 -24.81 21.73
N ALA A 412 11.41 -24.17 20.71
CA ALA A 412 12.33 -24.86 19.80
C ALA A 412 13.42 -23.98 19.13
N ALA A 413 13.73 -22.80 19.66
CA ALA A 413 14.83 -21.98 19.15
C ALA A 413 15.95 -21.87 20.18
N PHE A 414 17.07 -22.55 19.93
CA PHE A 414 18.31 -22.34 20.66
C PHE A 414 18.84 -20.93 20.36
N SER A 415 18.62 -19.98 21.27
CA SER A 415 19.41 -18.76 21.33
C SER A 415 20.52 -18.96 22.35
N VAL A 416 21.69 -19.40 21.87
CA VAL A 416 22.90 -19.45 22.69
C VAL A 416 23.49 -18.04 22.74
N VAL A 417 23.54 -17.45 23.94
CA VAL A 417 24.31 -16.24 24.20
C VAL A 417 25.53 -16.64 25.04
N TRP A 418 26.72 -16.59 24.45
CA TRP A 418 27.98 -16.53 25.20
C TRP A 418 28.46 -15.08 25.21
N GLY A 419 28.64 -14.51 26.39
CA GLY A 419 29.21 -13.18 26.58
C GLY A 419 29.19 -12.78 28.05
N THR A 420 30.37 -12.76 28.66
CA THR A 420 30.60 -12.60 30.10
C THR A 420 30.19 -11.21 30.61
N SER A 421 29.15 -11.12 31.45
CA SER A 421 29.12 -10.39 32.74
C SER A 421 27.69 -10.26 33.32
N VAL A 422 27.49 -10.94 34.46
CA VAL A 422 26.53 -10.71 35.56
C VAL A 422 25.11 -11.31 35.48
N LEU A 423 24.84 -12.16 36.49
CA LEU A 423 23.62 -12.87 36.90
C LEU A 423 22.53 -11.95 37.50
N TRP A 424 21.25 -12.34 37.43
CA TRP A 424 20.48 -12.98 38.52
C TRP A 424 19.04 -13.28 38.07
N GLY A 425 18.57 -14.50 38.36
CA GLY A 425 17.20 -14.95 38.14
C GLY A 425 17.07 -16.38 38.64
N THR A 426 16.73 -16.52 39.92
CA THR A 426 16.68 -17.78 40.68
C THR A 426 15.76 -18.80 40.04
N SER A 427 16.29 -20.01 39.87
CA SER A 427 15.55 -21.23 39.54
C SER A 427 14.40 -21.48 40.51
N ASN A 428 13.25 -21.91 39.99
CA ASN A 428 12.47 -22.97 40.61
C ASN A 428 11.91 -23.85 39.50
N GLN A 429 12.44 -25.08 39.43
CA GLN A 429 11.78 -26.18 38.75
C GLN A 429 10.57 -26.60 39.57
N VAL A 430 9.41 -26.75 38.92
CA VAL A 430 8.44 -27.77 39.29
C VAL A 430 7.88 -28.38 38.00
N ALA A 431 7.89 -29.70 37.96
CA ALA A 431 7.48 -30.58 36.87
C ALA A 431 5.96 -30.72 36.74
N SER A 432 5.54 -31.29 35.59
CA SER A 432 4.29 -32.06 35.39
C SER A 432 3.00 -31.21 35.37
N GLU A 433 2.00 -31.36 34.48
CA GLU A 433 1.45 -32.53 33.80
C GLU A 433 0.80 -32.16 32.46
N THR A 434 0.76 -33.13 31.56
CA THR A 434 -0.10 -33.21 30.37
C THR A 434 -1.58 -33.21 30.71
N SER A 435 -2.41 -32.56 29.89
CA SER A 435 -3.82 -32.96 29.68
C SER A 435 -4.29 -32.58 28.29
N ASN A 436 -4.55 -33.61 27.48
CA ASN A 436 -5.29 -33.51 26.22
C ASN A 436 -6.75 -33.22 26.54
N VAL A 437 -7.34 -32.20 25.89
CA VAL A 437 -8.78 -32.10 25.71
C VAL A 437 -9.05 -31.85 24.24
N ILE A 438 -9.62 -32.86 23.59
CA ILE A 438 -10.29 -32.76 22.29
C ILE A 438 -11.70 -32.25 22.59
N LEU A 439 -12.08 -31.12 21.99
CA LEU A 439 -13.47 -30.83 21.65
C LEU A 439 -13.47 -30.23 20.24
N GLY A 440 -14.10 -30.95 19.33
CA GLY A 440 -14.24 -30.56 17.93
C GLY A 440 -15.25 -29.43 17.77
N GLU A 441 -15.10 -28.66 16.71
CA GLU A 441 -16.08 -27.68 16.28
C GLU A 441 -16.24 -27.77 14.76
N ASP A 442 -17.50 -27.72 14.33
CA ASP A 442 -17.97 -27.45 12.98
C ASP A 442 -17.61 -26.03 12.53
#